data_AF-A0A2M8L8J8-F1
#
_entry.id   AF-A0A2M8L8J8-F1
#
_cell.length_a   1.000
_cell.length_b   1.000
_cell.length_c   1.000
_cell.angle_alpha   90.00
_cell.angle_beta   90.00
_cell.angle_gamma   90.00
#
_symmetry.space_group_name_H-M   'P 1'
#
loop_
_entity.id
_entity.type
_entity.pdbx_description
1 polymer ?
#
loop_
_entity_poly.entity_id
_entity_poly.type
_entity_poly.pdbx_seq_one_letter_code
_entity_poly.pdbx_strand_id
1 'polypeptide(L)'
;MKTRTVVFLVLFVIFAMVVVFGGHWFFYFSVVNFFSVESILYQKIILWTAILLSGVFVFSSILPHWHEFFVIRILNFISVFWIGLLTNLLMASGLIWFFLWLNKFLNVIVNRMVLTLLFFGLALLFSFYGMWNAFNPRIKNISVDIPGLPEVWRGKKSCRSPMFISVL
;
A
#
# COMPACT_ATOMS: atom_id res chain seq x y z
N MET A 1 32.93 4.85 8.89
CA MET A 1 31.65 4.11 8.81
C MET A 1 30.41 5.01 8.86
N LYS A 2 30.36 6.09 9.66
CA LYS A 2 29.19 6.98 9.79
C LYS A 2 28.70 7.62 8.46
N THR A 3 29.61 8.14 7.62
CA THR A 3 29.23 8.89 6.42
C THR A 3 28.55 8.04 5.35
N ARG A 4 29.03 6.81 5.12
CA ARG A 4 28.45 5.89 4.12
C ARG A 4 27.01 5.50 4.48
N THR A 5 26.74 5.25 5.76
CA THR A 5 25.39 4.93 6.25
C THR A 5 24.45 6.13 6.13
N VAL A 6 24.92 7.34 6.45
CA VAL A 6 24.11 8.57 6.33
C VAL A 6 23.77 8.86 4.86
N VAL A 7 24.73 8.76 3.95
CA VAL A 7 24.47 8.97 2.51
C VAL A 7 23.46 7.95 1.98
N PHE A 8 23.60 6.68 2.34
CA PHE A 8 22.63 5.65 1.96
C PHE A 8 21.22 5.96 2.47
N LEU A 9 21.10 6.37 3.73
CA LEU A 9 19.82 6.72 4.35
C LEU A 9 19.16 7.94 3.66
N VAL A 10 19.94 8.98 3.34
CA VAL A 10 19.42 10.15 2.62
C VAL A 10 18.93 9.76 1.22
N LEU A 11 19.71 8.96 0.47
CA LEU A 11 19.30 8.48 -0.85
C LEU A 11 18.01 7.63 -0.78
N PHE A 12 17.91 6.75 0.23
CA PHE A 12 16.71 5.95 0.46
C PHE A 12 15.49 6.82 0.73
N VAL A 13 15.59 7.85 1.57
CA VAL A 13 14.48 8.76 1.89
C VAL A 13 14.05 9.55 0.66
N ILE A 14 15.00 10.09 -0.13
CA ILE A 14 14.70 10.81 -1.36
C ILE A 14 13.98 9.88 -2.36
N PHE A 15 14.50 8.67 -2.55
CA PHE A 15 13.87 7.68 -3.42
C PHE A 15 12.45 7.34 -2.96
N ALA A 16 12.25 7.08 -1.67
CA ALA A 16 10.93 6.80 -1.10
C ALA A 16 9.96 7.96 -1.32
N MET A 17 10.41 9.22 -1.13
CA MET A 17 9.59 10.40 -1.42
C MET A 17 9.19 10.46 -2.89
N VAL A 18 10.13 10.27 -3.82
CA VAL A 18 9.85 10.27 -5.25
C VAL A 18 8.81 9.20 -5.61
N VAL A 19 8.93 8.00 -5.05
CA VAL A 19 7.96 6.91 -5.28
C VAL A 19 6.59 7.26 -4.73
N VAL A 20 6.51 7.79 -3.51
CA VAL A 20 5.23 8.15 -2.88
C VAL A 20 4.55 9.29 -3.63
N PHE A 21 5.26 10.40 -3.89
CA PHE A 21 4.70 11.54 -4.62
C PHE A 21 4.39 11.17 -6.08
N GLY A 22 5.26 10.40 -6.74
CA GLY A 22 5.07 9.91 -8.09
C GLY A 22 3.84 9.00 -8.21
N GLY A 23 3.61 8.13 -7.22
CA GLY A 23 2.40 7.31 -7.12
C GLY A 23 1.13 8.16 -7.01
N HIS A 24 1.11 9.16 -6.11
CA HIS A 24 -0.05 10.06 -5.97
C HIS A 24 -0.32 10.85 -7.25
N TRP A 25 0.73 11.34 -7.92
CA TRP A 25 0.61 12.02 -9.20
C TRP A 25 0.09 11.10 -10.31
N PHE A 26 0.62 9.88 -10.42
CA PHE A 26 0.15 8.90 -11.41
C PHE A 26 -1.31 8.49 -11.15
N PHE A 27 -1.71 8.35 -9.88
CA PHE A 27 -3.10 8.12 -9.51
C PHE A 27 -4.01 9.28 -9.95
N TYR A 28 -3.63 10.52 -9.63
CA TYR A 28 -4.35 11.72 -10.10
C TYR A 28 -4.49 11.72 -11.63
N PHE A 29 -3.37 11.52 -12.33
CA PHE A 29 -3.34 11.48 -13.79
C PHE A 29 -4.26 10.38 -14.35
N SER A 30 -4.23 9.19 -13.77
CA SER A 30 -5.04 8.06 -14.21
C SER A 30 -6.53 8.32 -14.00
N VAL A 31 -6.93 8.81 -12.82
CA VAL A 31 -8.32 9.13 -12.50
C VAL A 31 -8.88 10.20 -13.46
N VAL A 32 -8.15 11.29 -13.67
CA VAL A 32 -8.61 12.38 -14.57
C VAL A 32 -8.80 11.88 -16.00
N ASN A 33 -7.87 11.04 -16.51
CA ASN A 33 -7.95 10.49 -17.86
C ASN A 33 -9.05 9.44 -18.03
N PHE A 34 -9.25 8.58 -17.02
CA PHE A 34 -10.19 7.46 -17.14
C PHE A 34 -11.65 7.89 -17.00
N PHE A 35 -11.92 8.86 -16.14
CA PHE A 35 -13.27 9.40 -15.92
C PHE A 35 -13.57 10.63 -16.79
N SER A 36 -12.64 11.06 -17.65
CA SER A 36 -12.77 12.26 -18.49
C SER A 36 -13.28 13.47 -17.71
N VAL A 37 -12.65 13.75 -16.55
CA VAL A 37 -13.10 14.82 -15.65
C VAL A 37 -12.76 16.19 -16.25
N GLU A 38 -13.74 16.85 -16.86
CA GLU A 38 -13.53 18.14 -17.52
C GLU A 38 -13.54 19.34 -16.56
N SER A 39 -14.22 19.21 -15.42
CA SER A 39 -14.36 20.34 -14.48
C SER A 39 -13.10 20.53 -13.61
N ILE A 40 -12.55 21.74 -13.69
CA ILE A 40 -11.35 22.18 -12.96
C ILE A 40 -11.49 22.04 -11.43
N LEU A 41 -12.72 22.15 -10.91
CA LEU A 41 -13.00 22.04 -9.48
C LEU A 41 -12.74 20.61 -8.99
N TYR A 42 -13.24 19.61 -9.69
CA TYR A 42 -13.03 18.20 -9.33
C TYR A 42 -11.57 17.78 -9.50
N GLN A 43 -10.89 18.25 -10.55
CA GLN A 43 -9.44 18.01 -10.71
C GLN A 43 -8.65 18.56 -9.52
N LYS A 44 -8.94 19.81 -9.10
CA LYS A 44 -8.29 20.42 -7.93
C LYS A 44 -8.59 19.66 -6.65
N ILE A 45 -9.83 19.23 -6.43
CA ILE A 45 -10.20 18.44 -5.24
C ILE A 45 -9.38 17.16 -5.17
N ILE A 46 -9.32 16.37 -6.26
CA ILE A 46 -8.57 15.12 -6.30
C ILE A 46 -7.07 15.37 -6.02
N LEU A 47 -6.50 16.41 -6.62
CA LEU A 47 -5.10 16.78 -6.41
C LEU A 47 -4.81 17.15 -4.96
N TRP A 48 -5.62 18.05 -4.37
CA TRP A 48 -5.43 18.50 -2.99
C TRP A 48 -5.63 17.37 -2.00
N THR A 49 -6.61 16.49 -2.21
CA THR A 49 -6.81 15.30 -1.38
C THR A 49 -5.60 14.37 -1.46
N ALA A 50 -5.06 14.12 -2.66
CA ALA A 50 -3.87 13.28 -2.83
C ALA A 50 -2.63 13.85 -2.12
N ILE A 51 -2.40 15.16 -2.24
CA ILE A 51 -1.29 15.85 -1.56
C ILE A 51 -1.46 15.78 -0.03
N LEU A 52 -2.67 16.06 0.46
CA LEU A 52 -2.97 16.03 1.89
C LEU A 52 -2.73 14.63 2.47
N LEU A 53 -3.20 13.58 1.80
CA LEU A 53 -3.00 12.20 2.27
C LEU A 53 -1.53 11.78 2.22
N SER A 54 -0.77 12.21 1.21
CA SER A 54 0.68 12.01 1.18
C SER A 54 1.37 12.70 2.36
N GLY A 55 0.97 13.93 2.69
CA GLY A 55 1.49 14.66 3.85
C GLY A 55 1.21 13.93 5.16
N VAL A 56 -0.05 13.52 5.37
CA VAL A 56 -0.48 12.78 6.56
C VAL A 56 0.33 11.49 6.74
N PHE A 57 0.62 10.76 5.66
CA PHE A 57 1.45 9.56 5.73
C PHE A 57 2.88 9.83 6.19
N VAL A 58 3.53 10.87 5.66
CA VAL A 58 4.92 11.23 6.04
C VAL A 58 4.97 11.61 7.52
N PHE A 59 4.05 12.47 7.99
CA PHE A 59 3.98 12.83 9.41
C PHE A 59 3.71 11.61 10.29
N SER A 60 2.77 10.77 9.88
CA SER A 60 2.36 9.61 10.67
C SER A 60 3.39 8.49 10.72
N SER A 61 4.35 8.44 9.80
CA SER A 61 5.43 7.45 9.84
C SER A 61 6.49 7.78 10.90
N ILE A 62 6.66 9.07 11.23
CA ILE A 62 7.68 9.54 12.18
C ILE A 62 7.09 9.62 13.60
N LEU A 63 5.88 10.18 13.71
CA LEU A 63 5.28 10.59 14.98
C LEU A 63 5.08 9.46 16.03
N PRO A 64 4.76 8.20 15.67
CA PRO A 64 4.60 7.11 16.63
C PRO A 64 5.85 6.79 17.44
N HIS A 65 7.05 7.15 16.94
CA HIS A 65 8.30 6.91 17.66
C HIS A 65 8.50 7.86 18.85
N TRP A 66 7.72 8.95 18.92
CA TRP A 66 7.89 10.02 19.89
C TRP A 66 6.78 10.03 20.94
N HIS A 67 5.56 9.66 20.55
CA HIS A 67 4.40 9.68 21.43
C HIS A 67 3.39 8.55 21.14
N GLU A 68 2.96 7.83 22.16
CA GLU A 68 1.99 6.71 22.07
C GLU A 68 0.52 7.14 22.28
N PHE A 69 0.12 8.32 21.79
CA PHE A 69 -1.27 8.74 21.93
C PHE A 69 -2.21 7.94 21.00
N PHE A 70 -3.42 7.64 21.47
CA PHE A 70 -4.46 6.94 20.70
C PHE A 70 -4.74 7.61 19.34
N VAL A 71 -4.75 8.94 19.30
CA VAL A 71 -4.96 9.72 18.07
C VAL A 71 -3.87 9.44 17.03
N ILE A 72 -2.60 9.38 17.44
CA ILE A 72 -1.46 9.10 16.57
C ILE A 72 -1.58 7.68 16.00
N ARG A 73 -2.04 6.73 16.81
CA ARG A 73 -2.25 5.35 16.37
C ARG A 73 -3.35 5.24 15.30
N ILE A 74 -4.45 5.98 15.45
CA ILE A 74 -5.52 6.02 14.43
C ILE A 74 -4.99 6.66 13.14
N LEU A 75 -4.31 7.80 13.23
CA LEU A 75 -3.74 8.48 12.06
C LEU A 75 -2.75 7.57 11.32
N ASN A 76 -1.95 6.80 12.06
CA ASN A 76 -1.03 5.83 11.48
C ASN A 76 -1.76 4.69 10.79
N PHE A 77 -2.80 4.16 11.42
CA PHE A 77 -3.62 3.14 10.80
C PHE A 77 -4.24 3.62 9.48
N ILE A 78 -4.86 4.80 9.47
CA ILE A 78 -5.47 5.39 8.27
C ILE A 78 -4.41 5.62 7.19
N SER A 79 -3.24 6.13 7.57
CA SER A 79 -2.13 6.40 6.66
C SER A 79 -1.59 5.13 6.00
N VAL A 80 -1.34 4.09 6.80
CA VAL A 80 -0.85 2.80 6.31
C VAL A 80 -1.90 2.13 5.42
N PHE A 81 -3.17 2.16 5.83
CA PHE A 81 -4.27 1.65 5.01
C PHE A 81 -4.37 2.39 3.67
N TRP A 82 -4.25 3.73 3.68
CA TRP A 82 -4.27 4.52 2.45
C TRP A 82 -3.14 4.15 1.49
N ILE A 83 -1.91 3.97 1.98
CA ILE A 83 -0.79 3.57 1.12
C ILE A 83 -1.00 2.17 0.53
N GLY A 84 -1.55 1.23 1.32
CA GLY A 84 -1.94 -0.09 0.82
C GLY A 84 -3.02 0.00 -0.28
N LEU A 85 -4.06 0.79 -0.04
CA LEU A 85 -5.12 1.05 -1.01
C LEU A 85 -4.58 1.71 -2.29
N LEU A 86 -3.76 2.76 -2.14
CA LEU A 86 -3.11 3.45 -3.26
C LEU A 86 -2.30 2.45 -4.10
N THR A 87 -1.55 1.56 -3.48
CA THR A 87 -0.76 0.54 -4.19
C THR A 87 -1.66 -0.35 -5.07
N ASN A 88 -2.78 -0.82 -4.55
CA ASN A 88 -3.75 -1.60 -5.33
C ASN A 88 -4.39 -0.79 -6.46
N LEU A 89 -4.70 0.49 -6.23
CA LEU A 89 -5.22 1.41 -7.25
C LEU A 89 -4.20 1.73 -8.34
N LEU A 90 -2.91 1.83 -8.01
CA LEU A 90 -1.83 2.00 -8.97
C LEU A 90 -1.65 0.77 -9.85
N MET A 91 -1.70 -0.43 -9.24
CA MET A 91 -1.69 -1.69 -10.00
C MET A 91 -2.88 -1.78 -10.96
N ALA A 92 -4.09 -1.46 -10.48
CA ALA A 92 -5.29 -1.43 -11.31
C ALA A 92 -5.15 -0.41 -12.46
N SER A 93 -4.61 0.79 -12.18
CA SER A 93 -4.36 1.81 -13.19
C SER A 93 -3.33 1.36 -14.23
N GLY A 94 -2.26 0.68 -13.81
CA GLY A 94 -1.27 0.09 -14.71
C GLY A 94 -1.88 -0.98 -15.62
N LEU A 95 -2.75 -1.85 -15.09
CA LEU A 95 -3.48 -2.84 -15.86
C LEU A 95 -4.43 -2.19 -16.88
N ILE A 96 -5.19 -1.17 -16.46
CA ILE A 96 -6.08 -0.43 -17.38
C ILE A 96 -5.27 0.18 -18.51
N TRP A 97 -4.16 0.88 -18.22
CA TRP A 97 -3.29 1.45 -19.26
C TRP A 97 -2.72 0.39 -20.19
N PHE A 98 -2.32 -0.77 -19.65
CA PHE A 98 -1.87 -1.91 -20.46
C PHE A 98 -2.97 -2.43 -21.40
N PHE A 99 -4.21 -2.59 -20.91
CA PHE A 99 -5.34 -2.97 -21.75
C PHE A 99 -5.67 -1.92 -22.81
N LEU A 100 -5.64 -0.63 -22.46
CA LEU A 100 -5.87 0.46 -23.41
C LEU A 100 -4.77 0.53 -24.48
N TRP A 101 -3.53 0.24 -24.11
CA TRP A 101 -2.41 0.14 -25.05
C TRP A 101 -2.57 -1.07 -25.97
N LEU A 102 -2.90 -2.25 -25.42
CA LEU A 102 -3.15 -3.47 -26.20
C LEU A 102 -4.32 -3.29 -27.18
N ASN A 103 -5.35 -2.57 -26.75
CA ASN A 103 -6.52 -2.30 -27.57
C ASN A 103 -6.19 -1.56 -28.88
N LYS A 104 -5.13 -0.73 -28.90
CA LYS A 104 -4.67 -0.06 -30.13
C LYS A 104 -4.21 -1.04 -31.21
N PHE A 105 -3.78 -2.24 -30.83
CA PHE A 105 -3.36 -3.27 -31.78
C PHE A 105 -4.52 -4.17 -32.22
N LEU A 106 -5.52 -4.36 -31.35
CA LEU A 106 -6.62 -5.29 -31.57
C LEU A 106 -7.87 -4.63 -32.18
N ASN A 107 -7.91 -3.29 -32.28
CA ASN A 107 -9.05 -2.51 -32.79
C ASN A 107 -10.39 -2.84 -32.11
N VAL A 108 -10.39 -3.18 -30.82
CA VAL A 108 -11.61 -3.44 -30.06
C VAL A 108 -12.16 -2.11 -29.50
N ILE A 109 -13.48 -1.97 -29.42
CA ILE A 109 -14.10 -0.80 -28.79
C ILE A 109 -14.27 -1.10 -27.31
N VAL A 110 -13.39 -0.56 -26.46
CA VAL A 110 -13.45 -0.75 -25.01
C VAL A 110 -13.96 0.53 -24.35
N ASN A 111 -15.05 0.42 -23.59
CA ASN A 111 -15.55 1.53 -22.78
C ASN A 111 -14.62 1.75 -21.57
N ARG A 112 -13.87 2.86 -21.60
CA ARG A 112 -12.91 3.27 -20.56
C ARG A 112 -13.53 3.35 -19.16
N MET A 113 -14.77 3.83 -19.06
CA MET A 113 -15.46 3.99 -17.78
C MET A 113 -15.81 2.63 -17.16
N VAL A 114 -16.34 1.70 -17.95
CA VAL A 114 -16.69 0.35 -17.48
C VAL A 114 -15.45 -0.41 -17.04
N LEU A 115 -14.37 -0.34 -17.83
CA LEU A 115 -13.09 -0.97 -17.49
C LEU A 115 -12.56 -0.40 -16.16
N THR A 116 -12.60 0.92 -16.00
CA THR A 116 -12.12 1.58 -14.78
C THR A 116 -12.94 1.20 -13.56
N LEU A 117 -14.27 1.20 -13.66
CA LEU A 117 -15.16 0.80 -12.56
C LEU A 117 -14.89 -0.65 -12.11
N LEU A 118 -14.66 -1.56 -13.07
CA LEU A 118 -14.38 -2.96 -12.77
C LEU A 118 -13.05 -3.10 -12.03
N PHE A 119 -11.96 -2.54 -12.57
CA PHE A 119 -10.62 -2.69 -11.99
C PHE A 119 -10.47 -1.92 -10.67
N PHE A 120 -11.02 -0.71 -10.56
CA PHE A 120 -10.98 0.06 -9.31
C PHE A 120 -11.91 -0.55 -8.25
N GLY A 121 -13.07 -1.06 -8.66
CA GLY A 121 -13.97 -1.80 -7.78
C GLY A 121 -13.29 -3.03 -7.19
N LEU A 122 -12.61 -3.82 -8.02
CA LEU A 122 -11.80 -4.95 -7.55
C LEU A 122 -10.67 -4.52 -6.61
N ALA A 123 -9.94 -3.45 -6.95
CA ALA A 123 -8.87 -2.93 -6.10
C ALA A 123 -9.39 -2.52 -4.71
N LEU A 124 -10.57 -1.90 -4.63
CA LEU A 124 -11.23 -1.59 -3.36
C LEU A 124 -11.59 -2.86 -2.59
N LEU A 125 -12.26 -3.82 -3.24
CA LEU A 125 -12.63 -5.09 -2.62
C LEU A 125 -11.42 -5.85 -2.06
N PHE A 126 -10.33 -5.94 -2.83
CA PHE A 126 -9.09 -6.56 -2.38
C PHE A 126 -8.44 -5.80 -1.22
N SER A 127 -8.50 -4.47 -1.22
CA SER A 127 -7.96 -3.66 -0.13
C SER A 127 -8.72 -3.88 1.18
N PHE A 128 -10.05 -3.91 1.12
CA PHE A 128 -10.88 -4.19 2.30
C PHE A 128 -10.73 -5.65 2.76
N TYR A 129 -10.68 -6.60 1.83
CA TYR A 129 -10.42 -8.00 2.15
C TYR A 129 -9.05 -8.19 2.80
N GLY A 130 -8.00 -7.55 2.28
CA GLY A 130 -6.65 -7.59 2.83
C GLY A 130 -6.59 -7.00 4.24
N MET A 131 -7.27 -5.86 4.47
CA MET A 131 -7.43 -5.28 5.79
C MET A 131 -8.13 -6.25 6.76
N TRP A 132 -9.26 -6.83 6.36
CA TRP A 132 -9.97 -7.82 7.16
C TRP A 132 -9.10 -9.04 7.49
N ASN A 133 -8.36 -9.57 6.51
CA ASN A 133 -7.47 -10.71 6.69
C ASN A 133 -6.30 -10.38 7.64
N ALA A 134 -5.75 -9.16 7.58
CA ALA A 134 -4.69 -8.71 8.48
C ALA A 134 -5.17 -8.60 9.94
N PHE A 135 -6.45 -8.24 10.16
CA PHE A 135 -7.04 -8.18 11.50
C PHE A 135 -7.51 -9.55 12.03
N ASN A 136 -7.58 -10.58 11.19
CA ASN A 136 -8.01 -11.93 11.55
C ASN A 136 -6.89 -12.96 11.33
N PRO A 137 -5.73 -12.84 12.02
CA PRO A 137 -4.64 -13.79 11.86
C PRO A 137 -5.07 -15.19 12.31
N ARG A 138 -4.97 -16.17 11.40
CA ARG A 138 -5.24 -17.57 11.73
C ARG A 138 -4.05 -18.14 12.50
N ILE A 139 -4.25 -18.44 13.79
CA ILE A 139 -3.24 -19.09 14.63
C ILE A 139 -3.07 -20.53 14.14
N LYS A 140 -1.90 -20.84 13.58
CA LYS A 140 -1.54 -22.21 13.17
C LYS A 140 -0.44 -22.72 14.08
N ASN A 141 -0.74 -23.77 14.83
CA ASN A 141 0.29 -24.49 15.59
C ASN A 141 1.07 -25.38 14.61
N ILE A 142 2.37 -25.15 14.50
CA ILE A 142 3.26 -25.92 13.64
C ILE A 142 4.24 -26.66 14.57
N SER A 143 4.22 -28.00 14.53
CA SER A 143 5.23 -28.81 15.22
C SER A 143 6.49 -28.81 14.37
N VAL A 144 7.52 -28.12 14.83
CA VAL A 144 8.85 -28.14 14.20
C VAL A 144 9.73 -29.04 15.04
N ASP A 145 10.18 -30.15 14.46
CA ASP A 145 11.20 -31.02 15.07
C ASP A 145 12.57 -30.37 14.92
N ILE A 146 13.13 -29.92 16.05
CA ILE A 146 14.45 -29.31 16.10
C ILE A 146 15.45 -30.37 16.58
N PRO A 147 16.36 -30.85 15.70
CA PRO A 147 17.37 -31.83 16.10
C PRO A 147 18.36 -31.19 17.09
N GLY A 148 18.72 -31.92 18.15
CA GLY A 148 19.66 -31.45 19.18
C GLY A 148 19.04 -30.54 20.26
N LEU A 149 17.71 -30.52 20.41
CA LEU A 149 17.06 -29.72 21.44
C LEU A 149 17.42 -30.24 22.85
N PRO A 150 17.94 -29.38 23.75
CA PRO A 150 18.23 -29.79 25.13
C PRO A 150 16.98 -30.34 25.81
N GLU A 151 17.13 -31.37 26.65
CA GLU A 151 16.00 -32.07 27.27
C GLU A 151 15.04 -31.14 28.04
N VAL A 152 15.58 -30.05 28.61
CA VAL A 152 14.83 -29.01 29.33
C VAL A 152 13.76 -28.32 28.48
N TRP A 153 13.89 -28.36 27.15
CA TRP A 153 12.97 -27.73 26.19
C TRP A 153 12.02 -28.73 25.51
N ARG A 154 12.19 -30.04 25.73
CA ARG A 154 11.36 -31.07 25.10
C ARG A 154 9.93 -31.00 25.67
N GLY A 155 8.94 -30.83 24.77
CA GLY A 155 7.52 -30.72 25.15
C GLY A 155 7.05 -29.33 25.61
N LYS A 156 7.92 -28.31 25.57
CA LYS A 156 7.50 -26.93 25.87
C LYS A 156 6.90 -26.24 24.66
N LYS A 157 5.75 -25.59 24.85
CA LYS A 157 5.15 -24.69 23.85
C LYS A 157 5.93 -23.38 23.84
N SER A 158 6.69 -23.12 22.78
CA SER A 158 7.23 -21.78 22.53
C SER A 158 6.17 -20.96 21.79
N CYS A 159 5.49 -20.06 22.49
CA CYS A 159 4.67 -19.04 21.84
C CYS A 159 5.59 -18.01 21.20
N ARG A 160 5.99 -18.24 19.94
CA ARG A 160 6.52 -17.16 19.12
C ARG A 160 5.32 -16.28 18.74
N SER A 161 5.30 -15.05 19.26
CA SER A 161 4.36 -13.99 18.82
C SER A 161 4.23 -14.00 17.30
N PRO A 162 3.04 -13.79 16.72
CA PRO A 162 2.83 -13.82 15.27
C PRO A 162 3.56 -12.64 14.60
N MET A 163 4.88 -12.77 14.45
CA MET A 163 5.71 -11.89 13.68
C MET A 163 5.59 -12.36 12.23
N PHE A 164 4.80 -11.61 11.46
CA PHE A 164 4.73 -11.54 10.01
C PHE A 164 5.74 -12.46 9.29
N ILE A 165 5.32 -13.68 8.95
CA ILE A 165 5.96 -14.46 7.89
C ILE A 165 5.17 -14.14 6.63
N SER A 166 5.55 -13.06 5.95
CA SER A 166 5.25 -12.89 4.54
C SER A 166 6.08 -13.93 3.79
N VAL A 167 5.47 -15.08 3.49
CA VAL A 167 6.02 -16.04 2.54
C VAL A 167 5.88 -15.42 1.15
N LEU A 168 7.00 -14.92 0.64
CA LEU A 168 7.33 -14.86 -0.79
C LEU A 168 8.70 -15.52 -0.95
#